data_AF-A0A955FVH9-F1
#
_entry.id   AF-A0A955FVH9-F1
#
_cell.length_a   1.000
_cell.length_b   1.000
_cell.length_c   1.000
_cell.angle_alpha   90.00
_cell.angle_beta   90.00
_cell.angle_gamma   90.00
#
_symmetry.space_group_name_H-M   'P 1'
#
loop_
_entity.id
_entity.type
_entity.pdbx_description
1 polymer ?
#
loop_
_entity_poly.entity_id
_entity_poly.type
_entity_poly.pdbx_seq_one_letter_code
_entity_poly.pdbx_strand_id
1 'polypeptide(L)'
;MKRNQTGFAHFAIVLVLMVIAVVVGVGYYVLSKNRDSSQSSQSASYNRNESGSSTDCPDPLLVPPVDTEKVTSILYPGQTRGGQYKPHGGFRMDGSSNAVEVKAPMDAKLVAGSRYIEQGEQQVLLDFQTSCGVNFRFDHLLTLSPEIQAVVDTLPPAKPDDSRTTNFDEQISVKTGDVIATAVGFAKTNNAAFDFGVYDTRQPNSASKDSKYKAAHPDLDNNEQLKYAVCWLDLFSPAIANTLKALPAGDQASGKSSDYCI
;
A
#
# COMPACT_ATOMS: atom_id res chain seq x y z
N MET A 1 -37.65 -64.50 43.47
CA MET A 1 -36.93 -63.61 44.41
C MET A 1 -35.98 -62.72 43.60
N LYS A 2 -36.42 -61.53 43.16
CA LYS A 2 -35.57 -60.57 42.40
C LYS A 2 -35.04 -59.52 43.38
N ARG A 3 -33.72 -59.49 43.58
CA ARG A 3 -33.03 -58.47 44.40
C ARG A 3 -32.83 -57.21 43.55
N ASN A 4 -33.45 -56.10 43.95
CA ASN A 4 -33.21 -54.78 43.38
C ASN A 4 -31.77 -54.33 43.66
N GLN A 5 -30.98 -54.12 42.59
CA GLN A 5 -29.66 -53.48 42.67
C GLN A 5 -29.81 -51.96 42.46
N THR A 6 -30.09 -51.23 43.53
CA THR A 6 -30.13 -49.76 43.53
C THR A 6 -28.78 -49.11 43.86
N GLY A 7 -27.76 -49.90 44.24
CA GLY A 7 -26.46 -49.37 44.69
C GLY A 7 -25.52 -48.89 43.59
N PHE A 8 -25.57 -49.47 42.38
CA PHE A 8 -24.58 -49.16 41.33
C PHE A 8 -24.89 -47.86 40.56
N ALA A 9 -26.17 -47.52 40.42
CA ALA A 9 -26.60 -46.30 39.73
C ALA A 9 -26.17 -45.02 40.47
N HIS A 10 -26.22 -45.04 41.81
CA HIS A 10 -25.79 -43.90 42.63
C HIS A 10 -24.28 -43.68 42.53
N PHE A 11 -23.49 -44.75 42.48
CA PHE A 11 -22.04 -44.66 42.29
C PHE A 11 -21.66 -44.07 40.92
N ALA A 12 -22.34 -44.49 39.86
CA ALA A 12 -22.10 -43.98 38.51
C ALA A 12 -22.42 -42.48 38.41
N ILE A 13 -23.53 -42.03 39.01
CA ILE A 13 -23.93 -40.62 39.02
C ILE A 13 -22.92 -39.75 39.78
N VAL A 14 -22.45 -40.20 40.95
CA VAL A 14 -21.43 -39.47 41.74
C VAL A 14 -20.12 -39.36 40.97
N LEU A 15 -19.71 -40.41 40.25
CA LEU A 15 -18.48 -40.41 39.47
C LEU A 15 -18.55 -39.45 38.27
N VAL A 16 -19.69 -39.40 37.57
CA VAL A 16 -19.92 -38.44 36.48
C VAL A 16 -19.91 -36.99 37.00
N LEU A 17 -20.54 -36.72 38.15
CA LEU A 17 -20.54 -35.38 38.74
C LEU A 17 -19.13 -34.94 39.19
N MET A 18 -18.32 -35.86 39.72
CA MET A 18 -16.91 -35.58 40.05
C MET A 18 -16.08 -35.25 38.80
N VAL A 19 -16.25 -36.00 37.71
CA VAL A 19 -15.56 -35.72 36.44
C VAL A 19 -15.96 -34.35 35.88
N ILE A 20 -17.25 -34.01 35.91
CA ILE A 20 -17.73 -32.69 35.46
C ILE A 20 -17.16 -31.59 36.35
N ALA A 21 -17.16 -31.76 37.68
CA ALA A 21 -16.58 -30.78 38.61
C ALA A 21 -15.09 -30.56 38.38
N VAL A 22 -14.33 -31.63 38.06
CA VAL A 22 -12.90 -31.53 37.71
C VAL A 22 -12.71 -30.80 36.39
N VAL A 23 -13.49 -31.12 35.35
CA VAL A 23 -13.37 -30.45 34.04
C VAL A 23 -13.72 -28.97 34.13
N VAL A 24 -14.79 -28.63 34.85
CA VAL A 24 -15.19 -27.23 35.09
C VAL A 24 -14.16 -26.51 35.96
N GLY A 25 -13.63 -27.16 37.00
CA GLY A 25 -12.59 -26.59 37.86
C GLY A 25 -11.27 -26.32 37.12
N VAL A 26 -10.84 -27.25 36.26
CA VAL A 26 -9.64 -27.08 35.42
C VAL A 26 -9.86 -25.99 34.37
N GLY A 27 -11.02 -25.97 33.71
CA GLY A 27 -11.40 -24.91 32.76
C GLY A 27 -11.42 -23.53 33.41
N TYR A 28 -12.01 -23.41 34.60
CA TYR A 28 -12.02 -22.17 35.39
C TYR A 28 -10.62 -21.77 35.84
N TYR A 29 -9.80 -22.72 36.30
CA TYR A 29 -8.42 -22.44 36.70
C TYR A 29 -7.57 -21.92 35.54
N VAL A 30 -7.64 -22.54 34.36
CA VAL A 30 -6.92 -22.09 33.16
C VAL A 30 -7.42 -20.72 32.67
N LEU A 31 -8.74 -20.48 32.69
CA LEU A 31 -9.32 -19.19 32.32
C LEU A 31 -9.02 -18.09 33.35
N SER A 32 -8.93 -18.43 34.63
CA SER A 32 -8.56 -17.48 35.70
C SER A 32 -7.08 -17.11 35.64
N LYS A 33 -6.19 -18.06 35.29
CA LYS A 33 -4.75 -17.81 35.15
C LYS A 33 -4.41 -16.91 33.95
N ASN A 34 -5.30 -16.84 32.95
CA ASN A 34 -5.20 -15.91 31.83
C ASN A 34 -5.83 -14.52 32.10
N ARG A 35 -6.43 -14.30 33.28
CA ARG A 35 -6.99 -12.98 33.67
C ARG A 35 -6.05 -12.12 34.53
N ASP A 36 -4.97 -12.69 35.06
CA ASP A 36 -3.99 -11.98 35.91
C ASP A 36 -2.70 -11.56 35.16
N SER A 37 -2.82 -11.24 33.86
CA SER A 37 -1.71 -10.64 33.07
C SER A 37 -2.02 -9.22 32.61
N SER A 38 -2.72 -8.44 33.43
CA SER A 38 -2.94 -7.02 33.23
C SER A 38 -2.56 -6.26 34.51
N GLN A 39 -1.66 -5.28 34.33
CA GLN A 39 -1.11 -4.32 35.31
C GLN A 39 0.17 -4.71 36.06
N SER A 40 1.29 -4.45 35.38
CA SER A 40 2.48 -3.86 35.99
C SER A 40 2.96 -2.75 35.07
N SER A 41 2.38 -1.56 35.22
CA SER A 41 2.92 -0.31 34.71
C SER A 41 4.15 0.07 35.53
N GLN A 42 5.31 -0.49 35.15
CA GLN A 42 6.59 0.11 35.50
C GLN A 42 6.85 1.27 34.55
N SER A 43 6.86 2.46 35.13
CA SER A 43 7.28 3.73 34.57
C SER A 43 8.75 3.67 34.15
N ALA A 44 9.01 3.12 32.98
CA ALA A 44 10.14 3.55 32.16
C ALA A 44 9.63 4.72 31.31
N SER A 45 10.14 5.91 31.59
CA SER A 45 9.87 7.13 30.83
C SER A 45 10.45 6.99 29.43
N TYR A 46 9.77 6.21 28.58
CA TYR A 46 9.93 6.33 27.14
C TYR A 46 9.16 7.59 26.77
N ASN A 47 9.89 8.63 26.35
CA ASN A 47 9.30 9.77 25.67
C ASN A 47 8.66 9.24 24.39
N ARG A 48 7.43 8.74 24.51
CA ARG A 48 6.50 8.63 23.41
C ARG A 48 6.22 10.07 23.03
N ASN A 49 6.95 10.58 22.05
CA ASN A 49 6.46 11.69 21.25
C ASN A 49 5.18 11.17 20.59
N GLU A 50 4.07 11.31 21.31
CA GLU A 50 2.75 11.33 20.72
C GLU A 50 2.79 12.40 19.63
N SER A 51 2.57 11.94 18.39
CA SER A 51 1.95 12.69 17.30
C SER A 51 2.11 14.21 17.39
N GLY A 52 3.26 14.69 16.96
CA GLY A 52 3.26 15.96 16.26
C GLY A 52 2.47 15.75 14.97
N SER A 53 1.29 16.35 14.89
CA SER A 53 0.76 16.81 13.61
C SER A 53 1.76 17.83 13.04
N SER A 54 2.94 17.40 12.60
CA SER A 54 3.75 18.25 11.75
C SER A 54 3.04 18.21 10.40
N THR A 55 2.32 19.29 10.11
CA THR A 55 1.87 19.61 8.75
C THR A 55 3.07 19.79 7.82
N ASP A 56 4.27 19.90 8.38
CA ASP A 56 5.53 19.94 7.66
C ASP A 56 5.85 18.58 7.06
N CYS A 57 6.07 18.58 5.74
CA CYS A 57 6.58 17.42 5.03
C CYS A 57 8.05 17.16 5.37
N PRO A 58 8.53 15.90 5.28
CA PRO A 58 9.95 15.58 5.45
C PRO A 58 10.84 16.22 4.37
N ASP A 59 12.13 16.32 4.68
CA ASP A 59 13.19 16.75 3.75
C ASP A 59 14.39 15.78 3.81
N PRO A 60 14.75 15.05 2.73
CA PRO A 60 14.06 15.01 1.43
C PRO A 60 12.64 14.46 1.56
N LEU A 61 11.77 14.86 0.63
CA LEU A 61 10.34 14.58 0.70
C LEU A 61 10.01 13.09 0.52
N LEU A 62 10.80 12.38 -0.29
CA LEU A 62 10.61 10.96 -0.56
C LEU A 62 11.90 10.16 -0.34
N VAL A 63 11.72 8.92 0.09
CA VAL A 63 12.70 7.82 -0.09
C VAL A 63 12.27 6.99 -1.30
N PRO A 64 13.19 6.46 -2.14
CA PRO A 64 12.83 5.56 -3.23
C PRO A 64 11.96 4.39 -2.76
N PRO A 65 10.85 4.09 -3.44
CA PRO A 65 9.99 2.97 -3.07
C PRO A 65 10.61 1.62 -3.46
N VAL A 66 11.74 1.61 -4.17
CA VAL A 66 12.44 0.41 -4.60
C VAL A 66 13.95 0.59 -4.51
N ASP A 67 14.66 -0.53 -4.56
CA ASP A 67 16.12 -0.56 -4.70
C ASP A 67 16.54 0.06 -6.05
N THR A 68 17.11 1.25 -6.00
CA THR A 68 17.47 2.04 -7.19
C THR A 68 18.55 1.41 -8.04
N GLU A 69 19.37 0.50 -7.48
CA GLU A 69 20.41 -0.20 -8.24
C GLU A 69 19.83 -1.23 -9.22
N LYS A 70 18.58 -1.64 -9.01
CA LYS A 70 17.87 -2.60 -9.88
C LYS A 70 17.05 -1.94 -10.97
N VAL A 71 16.90 -0.61 -10.92
CA VAL A 71 16.10 0.14 -11.89
C VAL A 71 16.89 0.30 -13.18
N THR A 72 16.31 -0.14 -14.29
CA THR A 72 16.94 -0.11 -15.61
C THR A 72 16.51 1.09 -16.44
N SER A 73 15.30 1.60 -16.23
CA SER A 73 14.78 2.77 -16.92
C SER A 73 13.60 3.41 -16.16
N ILE A 74 13.31 4.67 -16.49
CA ILE A 74 12.26 5.46 -15.84
C ILE A 74 11.18 5.85 -16.85
N LEU A 75 9.93 5.55 -16.52
CA LEU A 75 8.78 6.16 -17.17
C LEU A 75 8.56 7.52 -16.50
N TYR A 76 8.69 8.60 -17.25
CA TYR A 76 8.57 9.94 -16.67
C TYR A 76 7.08 10.26 -16.46
N PRO A 77 6.72 10.97 -15.39
CA PRO A 77 5.37 11.47 -15.21
C PRO A 77 5.07 12.59 -16.22
N GLY A 78 3.79 12.81 -16.55
CA GLY A 78 3.37 13.86 -17.48
C GLY A 78 3.75 13.55 -18.93
N GLN A 79 3.51 12.32 -19.38
CA GLN A 79 3.80 11.84 -20.73
C GLN A 79 2.56 11.29 -21.43
N THR A 80 2.44 11.48 -22.74
CA THR A 80 1.48 10.72 -23.57
C THR A 80 2.11 9.42 -24.02
N ARG A 81 1.68 8.30 -23.44
CA ARG A 81 2.20 6.95 -23.71
C ARG A 81 1.06 6.01 -24.07
N GLY A 82 1.22 5.21 -25.12
CA GLY A 82 0.16 4.29 -25.59
C GLY A 82 -1.14 5.01 -26.01
N GLY A 83 -1.04 6.26 -26.47
CA GLY A 83 -2.18 7.09 -26.86
C GLY A 83 -2.98 7.69 -25.70
N GLN A 84 -2.50 7.55 -24.46
CA GLN A 84 -3.14 8.09 -23.27
C GLN A 84 -2.16 8.99 -22.50
N TYR A 85 -2.67 10.09 -21.94
CA TYR A 85 -1.87 10.92 -21.06
C TYR A 85 -1.71 10.24 -19.69
N LYS A 86 -0.48 10.24 -19.18
CA LYS A 86 -0.11 9.59 -17.92
C LYS A 86 0.45 10.65 -16.96
N PRO A 87 -0.34 11.11 -15.97
CA PRO A 87 0.15 12.03 -14.94
C PRO A 87 1.21 11.37 -14.03
N HIS A 88 1.18 10.04 -13.94
CA HIS A 88 2.16 9.25 -13.21
C HIS A 88 3.31 8.78 -14.12
N GLY A 89 4.42 8.46 -13.47
CA GLY A 89 5.57 7.79 -14.09
C GLY A 89 5.60 6.33 -13.66
N GLY A 90 6.80 5.76 -13.60
CA GLY A 90 7.00 4.40 -13.13
C GLY A 90 8.46 3.97 -13.16
N PHE A 91 8.76 2.93 -12.41
CA PHE A 91 10.07 2.28 -12.40
C PHE A 91 10.01 1.02 -13.25
N ARG A 92 11.04 0.82 -14.07
CA ARG A 92 11.23 -0.42 -14.83
C ARG A 92 12.48 -1.14 -14.35
N MET A 93 12.35 -2.45 -14.21
CA MET A 93 13.42 -3.38 -13.86
C MET A 93 13.52 -4.43 -14.97
N ASP A 94 13.64 -3.95 -16.21
CA ASP A 94 13.60 -4.78 -17.42
C ASP A 94 14.67 -5.88 -17.38
N GLY A 95 14.31 -7.07 -17.85
CA GLY A 95 15.21 -8.23 -17.81
C GLY A 95 15.44 -8.83 -16.41
N SER A 96 14.79 -8.30 -15.38
CA SER A 96 14.79 -8.86 -14.02
C SER A 96 13.54 -9.69 -13.75
N SER A 97 13.50 -10.33 -12.57
CA SER A 97 12.30 -10.98 -12.05
C SER A 97 11.24 -9.95 -11.65
N ASN A 98 9.96 -10.32 -11.77
CA ASN A 98 8.85 -9.57 -11.16
C ASN A 98 8.91 -9.53 -9.62
N ALA A 99 9.78 -10.33 -8.97
CA ALA A 99 10.03 -10.29 -7.53
C ALA A 99 10.78 -9.01 -7.12
N VAL A 100 9.99 -7.96 -6.86
CA VAL A 100 10.45 -6.61 -6.54
C VAL A 100 9.74 -6.17 -5.28
N GLU A 101 10.51 -5.84 -4.25
CA GLU A 101 9.99 -5.25 -3.02
C GLU A 101 9.72 -3.77 -3.23
N VAL A 102 8.45 -3.37 -3.09
CA VAL A 102 7.99 -1.98 -3.12
C VAL A 102 7.67 -1.53 -1.71
N LYS A 103 8.21 -0.38 -1.31
CA LYS A 103 8.08 0.21 0.02
C LYS A 103 7.35 1.54 -0.01
N ALA A 104 6.72 1.88 1.10
CA ALA A 104 6.16 3.20 1.30
C ALA A 104 7.28 4.27 1.28
N PRO A 105 7.23 5.27 0.39
CA PRO A 105 8.26 6.29 0.27
C PRO A 105 8.16 7.37 1.36
N MET A 106 7.02 7.40 2.07
CA MET A 106 6.67 8.35 3.11
C MET A 106 5.54 7.76 3.99
N ASP A 107 5.44 8.21 5.23
CA ASP A 107 4.32 7.92 6.13
C ASP A 107 2.97 8.34 5.50
N ALA A 108 2.01 7.43 5.46
CA ALA A 108 0.72 7.68 4.79
C ALA A 108 -0.41 6.82 5.32
N LYS A 109 -1.63 7.11 4.89
CA LYS A 109 -2.78 6.23 4.99
C LYS A 109 -3.14 5.67 3.62
N LEU A 110 -3.43 4.38 3.55
CA LEU A 110 -4.04 3.76 2.38
C LEU A 110 -5.52 4.16 2.33
N VAL A 111 -5.92 4.97 1.34
CA VAL A 111 -7.25 5.62 1.30
C VAL A 111 -8.18 5.05 0.24
N ALA A 112 -7.63 4.59 -0.89
CA ALA A 112 -8.41 3.98 -1.95
C ALA A 112 -7.57 2.96 -2.72
N GLY A 113 -8.24 2.07 -3.45
CA GLY A 113 -7.56 1.13 -4.32
C GLY A 113 -8.50 0.48 -5.32
N SER A 114 -7.93 -0.28 -6.24
CA SER A 114 -8.67 -1.15 -7.14
C SER A 114 -7.90 -2.46 -7.37
N ARG A 115 -8.66 -3.52 -7.59
CA ARG A 115 -8.15 -4.74 -8.25
C ARG A 115 -8.82 -4.82 -9.60
N TYR A 116 -8.06 -5.06 -10.65
CA TYR A 116 -8.57 -5.09 -12.02
C TYR A 116 -7.81 -6.12 -12.84
N ILE A 117 -8.38 -6.54 -13.98
CA ILE A 117 -7.73 -7.50 -14.88
C ILE A 117 -7.18 -6.73 -16.06
N GLU A 118 -5.89 -6.87 -16.33
CA GLU A 118 -5.24 -6.30 -17.51
C GLU A 118 -4.35 -7.38 -18.12
N GLN A 119 -4.41 -7.52 -19.45
CA GLN A 119 -3.70 -8.59 -20.17
C GLN A 119 -3.94 -10.01 -19.60
N GLY A 120 -5.11 -10.22 -18.99
CA GLY A 120 -5.49 -11.49 -18.37
C GLY A 120 -4.75 -11.79 -17.06
N GLU A 121 -4.14 -10.80 -16.41
CA GLU A 121 -3.55 -10.88 -15.08
C GLU A 121 -4.25 -9.89 -14.14
N GLN A 122 -4.43 -10.27 -12.87
CA GLN A 122 -4.93 -9.32 -11.88
C GLN A 122 -3.81 -8.33 -11.52
N GLN A 123 -4.15 -7.05 -11.48
CA GLN A 123 -3.28 -5.95 -11.09
C GLN A 123 -3.94 -5.19 -9.94
N VAL A 124 -3.12 -4.52 -9.12
CA VAL A 124 -3.59 -3.74 -7.99
C VAL A 124 -3.04 -2.31 -8.06
N LEU A 125 -3.96 -1.36 -7.92
CA LEU A 125 -3.70 0.07 -7.78
C LEU A 125 -4.03 0.50 -6.35
N LEU A 126 -3.15 1.28 -5.73
CA LEU A 126 -3.32 1.80 -4.38
C LEU A 126 -3.01 3.30 -4.31
N ASP A 127 -3.90 4.04 -3.65
CA ASP A 127 -3.80 5.48 -3.37
C ASP A 127 -3.50 5.72 -1.90
N PHE A 128 -2.48 6.55 -1.65
CA PHE A 128 -2.01 6.89 -0.33
C PHE A 128 -2.11 8.39 -0.08
N GLN A 129 -2.69 8.75 1.07
CA GLN A 129 -2.80 10.14 1.52
C GLN A 129 -1.85 10.40 2.68
N THR A 130 -1.09 11.49 2.59
CA THR A 130 -0.19 11.91 3.67
C THR A 130 -0.77 13.08 4.44
N SER A 131 -0.31 13.28 5.68
CA SER A 131 -0.76 14.42 6.50
C SER A 131 -0.29 15.77 5.96
N CYS A 132 0.76 15.79 5.15
CA CYS A 132 1.39 17.03 4.69
C CYS A 132 0.94 17.48 3.28
N GLY A 133 -0.02 16.77 2.67
CA GLY A 133 -0.60 17.16 1.37
C GLY A 133 0.20 16.72 0.14
N VAL A 134 1.10 15.74 0.31
CA VAL A 134 1.84 15.12 -0.80
C VAL A 134 1.45 13.66 -0.88
N ASN A 135 0.51 13.35 -1.77
CA ASN A 135 -0.08 12.02 -1.91
C ASN A 135 0.69 11.20 -2.94
N PHE A 136 0.61 9.87 -2.86
CA PHE A 136 1.24 9.01 -3.85
C PHE A 136 0.35 7.83 -4.25
N ARG A 137 0.62 7.30 -5.44
CA ARG A 137 -0.10 6.17 -6.03
C ARG A 137 0.89 5.14 -6.53
N PHE A 138 0.56 3.88 -6.30
CA PHE A 138 1.15 2.75 -6.99
C PHE A 138 0.11 2.09 -7.91
N ASP A 139 0.54 1.64 -9.08
CA ASP A 139 -0.25 0.77 -9.95
C ASP A 139 0.60 -0.41 -10.45
N HIS A 140 -0.04 -1.43 -11.00
CA HIS A 140 0.61 -2.67 -11.43
C HIS A 140 1.36 -3.38 -10.28
N LEU A 141 0.81 -3.35 -9.07
CA LEU A 141 1.29 -4.24 -8.00
C LEU A 141 0.73 -5.65 -8.22
N LEU A 142 1.55 -6.68 -7.95
CA LEU A 142 1.19 -8.08 -8.21
C LEU A 142 1.01 -8.88 -6.92
N THR A 143 2.01 -8.92 -6.05
CA THR A 143 1.94 -9.62 -4.76
C THR A 143 2.11 -8.62 -3.64
N LEU A 144 1.06 -8.43 -2.85
CA LEU A 144 1.02 -7.45 -1.76
C LEU A 144 1.59 -8.05 -0.47
N SER A 145 2.00 -7.18 0.46
CA SER A 145 2.26 -7.63 1.83
C SER A 145 0.96 -8.09 2.50
N PRO A 146 1.01 -8.98 3.53
CA PRO A 146 -0.19 -9.54 4.14
C PRO A 146 -1.17 -8.50 4.68
N GLU A 147 -0.66 -7.41 5.27
CA GLU A 147 -1.49 -6.33 5.82
C GLU A 147 -2.23 -5.56 4.72
N ILE A 148 -1.54 -5.23 3.63
CA ILE A 148 -2.14 -4.54 2.48
C ILE A 148 -3.13 -5.46 1.76
N GLN A 149 -2.80 -6.74 1.62
CA GLN A 149 -3.67 -7.74 0.97
C GLN A 149 -5.00 -7.87 1.72
N ALA A 150 -4.98 -7.90 3.06
CA ALA A 150 -6.20 -8.02 3.86
C ALA A 150 -7.20 -6.88 3.60
N VAL A 151 -6.70 -5.67 3.36
CA VAL A 151 -7.52 -4.50 3.01
C VAL A 151 -7.96 -4.54 1.54
N VAL A 152 -7.07 -4.91 0.63
CA VAL A 152 -7.40 -5.06 -0.80
C VAL A 152 -8.45 -6.14 -1.06
N ASP A 153 -8.50 -7.19 -0.25
CA ASP A 153 -9.48 -8.27 -0.36
C ASP A 153 -10.93 -7.80 -0.10
N THR A 154 -11.12 -6.63 0.53
CA THR A 154 -12.45 -6.03 0.74
C THR A 154 -12.96 -5.26 -0.49
N LEU A 155 -12.11 -5.01 -1.50
CA LEU A 155 -12.50 -4.28 -2.69
C LEU A 155 -13.49 -5.06 -3.57
N PRO A 156 -14.26 -4.37 -4.43
CA PRO A 156 -15.07 -5.03 -5.45
C PRO A 156 -14.26 -6.04 -6.30
N PRO A 157 -14.88 -7.13 -6.80
CA PRO A 157 -14.19 -8.09 -7.67
C PRO A 157 -13.53 -7.44 -8.87
N ALA A 158 -12.36 -7.96 -9.26
CA ALA A 158 -11.62 -7.45 -10.41
C ALA A 158 -12.41 -7.62 -11.72
N LYS A 159 -12.39 -6.57 -12.54
CA LYS A 159 -12.99 -6.56 -13.88
C LYS A 159 -11.94 -6.21 -14.93
N PRO A 160 -12.08 -6.71 -16.17
CA PRO A 160 -11.22 -6.33 -17.28
C PRO A 160 -11.17 -4.81 -17.47
N ASP A 161 -9.95 -4.26 -17.47
CA ASP A 161 -9.60 -2.87 -17.79
C ASP A 161 -10.36 -1.80 -16.99
N ASP A 162 -10.83 -2.13 -15.78
CA ASP A 162 -11.57 -1.23 -14.89
C ASP A 162 -10.74 -0.87 -13.66
N SER A 163 -9.82 0.09 -13.80
CA SER A 163 -8.93 0.53 -12.73
C SER A 163 -9.52 1.58 -11.78
N ARG A 164 -10.83 1.90 -11.90
CA ARG A 164 -11.48 2.89 -11.04
C ARG A 164 -11.37 2.48 -9.58
N THR A 165 -10.87 3.39 -8.75
CA THR A 165 -10.63 3.13 -7.33
C THR A 165 -11.90 3.25 -6.50
N THR A 166 -11.93 2.51 -5.40
CA THR A 166 -12.95 2.58 -4.35
C THR A 166 -12.24 2.97 -3.04
N ASN A 167 -12.86 3.88 -2.28
CA ASN A 167 -12.33 4.26 -0.97
C ASN A 167 -12.44 3.08 0.00
N PHE A 168 -11.43 2.92 0.86
CA PHE A 168 -11.49 1.95 1.95
C PHE A 168 -12.28 2.51 3.13
N ASP A 169 -13.15 1.70 3.72
CA ASP A 169 -13.87 2.04 4.95
C ASP A 169 -12.91 2.12 6.14
N GLU A 170 -11.97 1.18 6.22
CA GLU A 170 -10.89 1.17 7.20
C GLU A 170 -9.57 1.55 6.53
N GLN A 171 -9.03 2.71 6.90
CA GLN A 171 -7.75 3.20 6.39
C GLN A 171 -6.61 2.74 7.30
N ILE A 172 -5.73 1.90 6.77
CA ILE A 172 -4.50 1.50 7.46
C ILE A 172 -3.39 2.52 7.26
N SER A 173 -2.55 2.69 8.27
CA SER A 173 -1.41 3.60 8.21
C SER A 173 -0.15 2.81 7.87
N VAL A 174 0.65 3.33 6.96
CA VAL A 174 1.98 2.82 6.63
C VAL A 174 3.04 3.81 7.07
N LYS A 175 4.20 3.30 7.46
CA LYS A 175 5.40 4.06 7.75
C LYS A 175 6.36 3.99 6.58
N THR A 176 7.16 5.03 6.45
CA THR A 176 8.27 5.08 5.48
C THR A 176 9.12 3.82 5.61
N GLY A 177 9.29 3.08 4.51
CA GLY A 177 10.03 1.82 4.47
C GLY A 177 9.20 0.55 4.69
N ASP A 178 7.94 0.66 5.10
CA ASP A 178 7.04 -0.51 5.20
C ASP A 178 6.86 -1.15 3.82
N VAL A 179 6.83 -2.48 3.78
CA VAL A 179 6.67 -3.24 2.54
C VAL A 179 5.20 -3.21 2.12
N ILE A 180 4.96 -2.69 0.92
CA ILE A 180 3.64 -2.62 0.27
C ILE A 180 3.41 -3.84 -0.61
N ALA A 181 4.43 -4.21 -1.40
CA ALA A 181 4.38 -5.34 -2.32
C ALA A 181 5.74 -6.03 -2.39
N THR A 182 5.73 -7.32 -2.73
CA THR A 182 6.92 -8.14 -2.98
C THR A 182 7.04 -8.61 -4.42
N ALA A 183 6.04 -8.31 -5.26
CA ALA A 183 6.12 -8.49 -6.70
C ALA A 183 5.29 -7.44 -7.45
N VAL A 184 5.70 -7.14 -8.68
CA VAL A 184 5.11 -6.09 -9.54
C VAL A 184 4.90 -6.54 -10.98
N GLY A 185 4.09 -5.80 -11.72
CA GLY A 185 3.91 -5.91 -13.16
C GLY A 185 3.21 -7.19 -13.60
N PHE A 186 3.58 -7.65 -14.80
CA PHE A 186 2.94 -8.78 -15.48
C PHE A 186 3.88 -9.98 -15.48
N ALA A 187 3.52 -11.04 -14.75
CA ALA A 187 4.38 -12.20 -14.58
C ALA A 187 4.43 -13.06 -15.85
N LYS A 188 3.35 -13.12 -16.63
CA LYS A 188 3.31 -13.95 -17.86
C LYS A 188 4.25 -13.44 -18.94
N THR A 189 4.49 -12.13 -18.98
CA THR A 189 5.37 -11.49 -19.96
C THR A 189 6.73 -11.12 -19.38
N ASN A 190 6.97 -11.42 -18.10
CA ASN A 190 8.15 -11.00 -17.34
C ASN A 190 8.41 -9.48 -17.44
N ASN A 191 7.33 -8.69 -17.42
CA ASN A 191 7.39 -7.24 -17.44
C ASN A 191 7.43 -6.73 -15.99
N ALA A 192 8.63 -6.65 -15.43
CA ALA A 192 8.89 -6.15 -14.09
C ALA A 192 8.90 -4.61 -14.09
N ALA A 193 7.72 -4.01 -14.07
CA ALA A 193 7.52 -2.57 -13.97
C ALA A 193 6.27 -2.26 -13.14
N PHE A 194 6.27 -1.10 -12.49
CA PHE A 194 5.10 -0.58 -11.80
C PHE A 194 5.03 0.93 -11.96
N ASP A 195 3.81 1.46 -11.92
CA ASP A 195 3.61 2.90 -12.03
C ASP A 195 3.71 3.55 -10.65
N PHE A 196 4.27 4.75 -10.66
CA PHE A 196 4.44 5.59 -9.49
C PHE A 196 4.02 7.02 -9.82
N GLY A 197 2.98 7.49 -9.11
CA GLY A 197 2.48 8.86 -9.17
C GLY A 197 2.68 9.56 -7.85
N VAL A 198 3.02 10.84 -7.88
CA VAL A 198 3.05 11.71 -6.70
C VAL A 198 2.31 13.00 -7.03
N TYR A 199 1.49 13.44 -6.09
CA TYR A 199 0.56 14.55 -6.26
C TYR A 199 0.72 15.52 -5.09
N ASP A 200 1.23 16.71 -5.36
CA ASP A 200 1.37 17.77 -4.37
C ASP A 200 0.10 18.64 -4.39
N THR A 201 -0.82 18.37 -3.45
CA THR A 201 -2.12 19.07 -3.39
C THR A 201 -2.04 20.41 -2.69
N ARG A 202 -0.86 20.79 -2.18
CA ARG A 202 -0.63 22.12 -1.57
C ARG A 202 -0.67 23.22 -2.63
N GLN A 203 -0.34 22.91 -3.88
CA GLN A 203 -0.33 23.85 -4.99
C GLN A 203 -0.54 23.15 -6.35
N PRO A 204 -1.35 23.71 -7.27
CA PRO A 204 -1.44 23.19 -8.63
C PRO A 204 -0.09 23.21 -9.34
N ASN A 205 0.19 22.18 -10.15
CA ASN A 205 1.43 22.06 -10.89
C ASN A 205 1.60 23.19 -11.93
N SER A 206 2.83 23.43 -12.38
CA SER A 206 3.14 24.50 -13.34
C SER A 206 2.44 24.29 -14.69
N ALA A 207 2.39 23.04 -15.18
CA ALA A 207 1.75 22.66 -16.44
C ALA A 207 0.26 23.06 -16.45
N SER A 208 -0.46 22.85 -15.35
CA SER A 208 -1.88 23.22 -15.19
C SER A 208 -2.16 24.72 -15.32
N LYS A 209 -1.13 25.57 -15.32
CA LYS A 209 -1.24 27.03 -15.52
C LYS A 209 -1.08 27.41 -17.00
N ASP A 210 -0.45 26.56 -17.81
CA ASP A 210 -0.22 26.79 -19.24
C ASP A 210 -1.51 26.62 -20.07
N SER A 211 -1.70 27.48 -21.06
CA SER A 211 -2.91 27.48 -21.88
C SER A 211 -2.99 26.32 -22.86
N LYS A 212 -1.85 25.83 -23.38
CA LYS A 212 -1.83 24.65 -24.27
C LYS A 212 -2.12 23.38 -23.48
N TYR A 213 -1.56 23.27 -22.28
CA TYR A 213 -1.88 22.17 -21.37
C TYR A 213 -3.37 22.10 -21.06
N LYS A 214 -3.97 23.23 -20.64
CA LYS A 214 -5.43 23.31 -20.41
C LYS A 214 -6.25 22.94 -21.63
N ALA A 215 -5.83 23.36 -22.83
CA ALA A 215 -6.52 23.03 -24.07
C ALA A 215 -6.40 21.54 -24.42
N ALA A 216 -5.28 20.89 -24.08
CA ALA A 216 -5.08 19.45 -24.27
C ALA A 216 -5.81 18.59 -23.21
N HIS A 217 -6.13 19.17 -22.05
CA HIS A 217 -6.73 18.51 -20.89
C HIS A 217 -8.05 19.18 -20.47
N PRO A 218 -9.14 19.02 -21.25
CA PRO A 218 -10.42 19.67 -20.96
C PRO A 218 -11.07 19.22 -19.64
N ASP A 219 -10.64 18.09 -19.06
CA ASP A 219 -11.09 17.55 -17.79
C ASP A 219 -10.26 18.01 -16.58
N LEU A 220 -9.24 18.88 -16.79
CA LEU A 220 -8.30 19.33 -15.75
C LEU A 220 -8.97 19.78 -14.45
N ASP A 221 -10.09 20.52 -14.53
CA ASP A 221 -10.79 21.04 -13.35
C ASP A 221 -11.41 19.95 -12.47
N ASN A 222 -11.72 18.79 -13.05
CA ASN A 222 -12.32 17.63 -12.37
C ASN A 222 -11.32 16.48 -12.18
N ASN A 223 -10.05 16.66 -12.57
CA ASN A 223 -9.04 15.61 -12.55
C ASN A 223 -7.84 16.06 -11.70
N GLU A 224 -7.88 15.69 -10.41
CA GLU A 224 -6.84 16.06 -9.45
C GLU A 224 -5.45 15.55 -9.85
N GLN A 225 -5.36 14.41 -10.55
CA GLN A 225 -4.07 13.90 -11.00
C GLN A 225 -3.43 14.83 -12.03
N LEU A 226 -4.20 15.32 -13.01
CA LEU A 226 -3.69 16.28 -13.99
C LEU A 226 -3.30 17.61 -13.35
N LYS A 227 -4.03 18.02 -12.31
CA LYS A 227 -3.84 19.30 -11.63
C LYS A 227 -2.68 19.33 -10.64
N TYR A 228 -2.40 18.20 -9.97
CA TYR A 228 -1.46 18.15 -8.85
C TYR A 228 -0.28 17.20 -9.04
N ALA A 229 -0.22 16.43 -10.14
CA ALA A 229 0.97 15.61 -10.42
C ALA A 229 2.23 16.47 -10.56
N VAL A 230 3.35 15.94 -10.07
CA VAL A 230 4.65 16.63 -10.05
C VAL A 230 5.75 15.73 -10.60
N CYS A 231 6.92 16.32 -10.90
CA CYS A 231 8.13 15.54 -11.16
C CYS A 231 8.63 14.91 -9.86
N TRP A 232 8.17 13.70 -9.55
CA TRP A 232 8.56 13.01 -8.33
C TRP A 232 10.05 12.68 -8.24
N LEU A 233 10.78 12.70 -9.36
CA LEU A 233 12.23 12.57 -9.38
C LEU A 233 12.93 13.70 -8.62
N ASP A 234 12.34 14.90 -8.60
CA ASP A 234 12.89 16.09 -7.91
C ASP A 234 12.65 16.06 -6.40
N LEU A 235 11.84 15.12 -5.92
CA LEU A 235 11.44 15.02 -4.51
C LEU A 235 12.34 14.07 -3.72
N PHE A 236 13.25 13.37 -4.39
CA PHE A 236 14.31 12.58 -3.76
C PHE A 236 15.52 13.46 -3.41
N SER A 237 16.44 12.91 -2.61
CA SER A 237 17.75 13.55 -2.43
C SER A 237 18.46 13.79 -3.78
N PRO A 238 19.28 14.84 -3.93
CA PRO A 238 19.95 15.14 -5.19
C PRO A 238 20.77 13.98 -5.77
N ALA A 239 21.42 13.19 -4.91
CA ALA A 239 22.19 12.03 -5.34
C ALA A 239 21.30 10.97 -6.02
N ILE A 240 20.17 10.63 -5.41
CA ILE A 240 19.21 9.67 -5.96
C ILE A 240 18.54 10.23 -7.22
N ALA A 241 18.11 11.50 -7.18
CA ALA A 241 17.49 12.16 -8.32
C ALA A 241 18.42 12.13 -9.54
N ASN A 242 19.69 12.45 -9.36
CA ASN A 242 20.70 12.39 -10.43
C ASN A 242 20.90 10.98 -10.98
N THR A 243 20.99 9.97 -10.11
CA THR A 243 21.12 8.56 -10.53
C THR A 243 19.92 8.14 -11.38
N LEU A 244 18.69 8.39 -10.92
CA LEU A 244 17.49 7.97 -11.64
C LEU A 244 17.30 8.76 -12.95
N LYS A 245 17.59 10.06 -12.95
CA LYS A 245 17.54 10.90 -14.17
C LYS A 245 18.61 10.51 -15.18
N ALA A 246 19.72 9.90 -14.77
CA ALA A 246 20.76 9.41 -15.69
C ALA A 246 20.32 8.15 -16.45
N LEU A 247 19.39 7.36 -15.91
CA LEU A 247 18.89 6.15 -16.56
C LEU A 247 18.22 6.45 -17.93
N PRO A 248 18.16 5.45 -18.83
CA PRO A 248 17.34 5.52 -20.03
C PRO A 248 15.87 5.84 -19.73
N ALA A 249 15.20 6.46 -20.70
CA ALA A 249 13.75 6.57 -20.66
C ALA A 249 13.10 5.20 -20.87
N GLY A 250 12.08 4.89 -20.07
CA GLY A 250 11.32 3.65 -20.16
C GLY A 250 10.38 3.59 -21.36
N ASP A 251 9.96 4.75 -21.87
CA ASP A 251 9.24 4.86 -23.14
C ASP A 251 10.15 5.46 -24.21
N GLN A 252 10.47 4.68 -25.26
CA GLN A 252 11.41 5.10 -26.30
C GLN A 252 10.82 6.19 -27.21
N ALA A 253 9.50 6.24 -27.36
CA ALA A 253 8.83 7.22 -28.21
C ALA A 253 8.83 8.62 -27.59
N SER A 254 8.46 8.72 -26.30
CA SER A 254 8.44 9.99 -25.56
C SER A 254 9.83 10.40 -25.06
N GLY A 255 10.74 9.44 -24.90
CA GLY A 255 12.04 9.66 -24.30
C GLY A 255 11.89 10.26 -22.89
N LYS A 256 12.72 11.26 -22.58
CA LYS A 256 12.67 12.01 -21.31
C LYS A 256 11.76 13.24 -21.37
N SER A 257 11.03 13.45 -22.47
CA SER A 257 10.11 14.60 -22.59
C SER A 257 8.99 14.45 -21.56
N SER A 258 8.75 15.46 -20.75
CA SER A 258 7.75 15.45 -19.68
C SER A 258 7.23 16.87 -19.47
N ASP A 259 5.92 17.00 -19.23
CA ASP A 259 5.33 18.28 -18.85
C ASP A 259 5.70 18.70 -17.41
N TYR A 260 6.13 17.75 -16.59
CA TYR A 260 6.38 17.98 -15.16
C TYR A 260 7.87 18.02 -14.83
N CYS A 261 8.70 17.21 -15.51
CA CYS A 261 10.14 17.10 -15.29
C CYS A 261 10.91 17.90 -16.34
N ILE A 262 11.09 19.20 -16.09
CA ILE A 262 11.76 20.15 -17.01
C ILE A 262 13.22 20.39 -16.59
#